data_AF-A0A849DZ76-F1
#
_entry.id   AF-A0A849DZ76-F1
#
_cell.length_a   1.000
_cell.length_b   1.000
_cell.length_c   1.000
_cell.angle_alpha   90.00
_cell.angle_beta   90.00
_cell.angle_gamma   90.00
#
_symmetry.space_group_name_H-M   'P 1'
#
loop_
_entity.id
_entity.type
_entity.pdbx_description
1 polymer ?
#
loop_
_entity_poly.entity_id
_entity_poly.type
_entity_poly.pdbx_seq_one_letter_code
_entity_poly.pdbx_strand_id
1 'polypeptide(L)'
;MLDQFSDEQENNSIFESFSDIALCTLAVALLLVTLLAINITQNLNIQINRSKFSGGVMRPSLHLECTVPDFGKTTSPELALERALYAGRPYVAVHLFSPSLAMIATDVREGGTVALGADQTFAQQHDLPLYQFMQLASGIDPGSFNADDRETALLLPSILNKQMVYEPNSARGYRVNANRALTKDVLALLWPIYEQPIFARRRPEEYAKSRTRLYVETQTVEQENGNEDHYIVIGHSAYKVPDALDDGSLAWLGGFSSGLTEIIFLGETWSTPDLRLNKRIEFFEAEGFLSAADAYREYAFPSLQNRALTPIYTKLIEAGYPRGRADERARSVFAQLQVSEAMLEGDYDLISGKLFPPLLAYPRAWQAYI
;
A
#
# COMPACT_ATOMS: atom_id res chain seq x y z
N MET A 1 -48.00 4.36 -41.51
CA MET A 1 -46.87 5.09 -42.14
C MET A 1 -45.99 5.53 -40.98
N LEU A 2 -45.16 4.64 -40.46
CA LEU A 2 -43.80 4.30 -40.92
C LEU A 2 -42.84 5.49 -40.87
N ASP A 3 -41.91 5.36 -39.91
CA ASP A 3 -40.49 5.73 -39.91
C ASP A 3 -40.05 7.15 -40.26
N GLN A 4 -39.41 7.79 -39.28
CA GLN A 4 -38.00 8.17 -39.41
C GLN A 4 -37.33 8.32 -38.03
N PHE A 5 -36.66 7.23 -37.63
CA PHE A 5 -35.42 7.12 -36.86
C PHE A 5 -34.82 8.39 -36.23
N SER A 6 -34.68 8.36 -34.90
CA SER A 6 -33.56 8.99 -34.20
C SER A 6 -32.96 7.99 -33.20
N ASP A 7 -32.20 7.03 -33.74
CA ASP A 7 -31.38 6.03 -33.02
C ASP A 7 -30.04 6.62 -32.51
N GLU A 8 -29.95 7.94 -32.28
CA GLU A 8 -28.67 8.58 -31.91
C GLU A 8 -28.41 8.65 -30.39
N GLN A 9 -29.37 8.27 -29.54
CA GLN A 9 -29.17 8.33 -28.08
C GLN A 9 -28.75 7.00 -27.42
N GLU A 10 -28.88 5.85 -28.09
CA GLU A 10 -28.42 4.57 -27.51
C GLU A 10 -26.95 4.27 -27.80
N ASN A 11 -26.39 4.77 -28.92
CA ASN A 11 -25.03 4.43 -29.32
C ASN A 11 -23.93 5.16 -28.51
N ASN A 12 -24.16 6.39 -28.05
CA ASN A 12 -23.12 7.13 -27.31
C ASN A 12 -22.81 6.52 -25.94
N SER A 13 -23.82 5.98 -25.23
CA SER A 13 -23.59 5.30 -23.94
C SER A 13 -22.82 3.98 -24.08
N ILE A 14 -22.98 3.31 -25.24
CA ILE A 14 -22.30 2.06 -25.54
C ILE A 14 -20.82 2.34 -25.87
N PHE A 15 -20.52 3.39 -26.64
CA PHE A 15 -19.13 3.74 -26.96
C PHE A 15 -18.34 4.23 -25.75
N GLU A 16 -18.94 4.99 -24.82
CA GLU A 16 -18.32 5.36 -23.54
C GLU A 16 -18.04 4.10 -22.69
N SER A 17 -19.04 3.23 -22.52
CA SER A 17 -18.86 1.95 -21.81
C SER A 17 -17.79 1.04 -22.43
N PHE A 18 -17.70 0.96 -23.76
CA PHE A 18 -16.66 0.20 -24.44
C PHE A 18 -15.28 0.84 -24.29
N SER A 19 -15.20 2.17 -24.27
CA SER A 19 -13.96 2.92 -24.04
C SER A 19 -13.44 2.66 -22.63
N ASP A 20 -14.30 2.74 -21.61
CA ASP A 20 -13.92 2.51 -20.21
C ASP A 20 -13.49 1.07 -19.96
N ILE A 21 -14.20 0.10 -20.55
CA ILE A 21 -13.80 -1.31 -20.49
C ILE A 21 -12.47 -1.52 -21.20
N ALA A 22 -12.26 -0.91 -22.37
CA ALA A 22 -11.01 -1.05 -23.12
C ALA A 22 -9.83 -0.41 -22.37
N LEU A 23 -10.03 0.74 -21.73
CA LEU A 23 -9.00 1.48 -21.01
C LEU A 23 -8.69 0.83 -19.65
N CYS A 24 -9.70 0.31 -18.94
CA CYS A 24 -9.52 -0.55 -17.78
C CYS A 24 -8.76 -1.83 -18.14
N THR A 25 -9.13 -2.47 -19.25
CA THR A 25 -8.43 -3.68 -19.74
C THR A 25 -6.98 -3.35 -20.10
N LEU A 26 -6.72 -2.17 -20.68
CA LEU A 26 -5.38 -1.70 -21.00
C LEU A 26 -4.56 -1.42 -19.73
N ALA A 27 -5.12 -0.75 -18.72
CA ALA A 27 -4.44 -0.47 -17.47
C ALA A 27 -4.07 -1.76 -16.72
N VAL A 28 -5.00 -2.71 -16.63
CA VAL A 28 -4.74 -4.03 -16.05
C VAL A 28 -3.73 -4.80 -16.90
N ALA A 29 -3.83 -4.77 -18.22
CA ALA A 29 -2.86 -5.41 -19.11
C ALA A 29 -1.46 -4.79 -18.97
N LEU A 30 -1.33 -3.48 -18.84
CA LEU A 30 -0.05 -2.80 -18.61
C LEU A 30 0.54 -3.16 -17.24
N LEU A 31 -0.29 -3.26 -16.20
CA LEU A 31 0.13 -3.74 -14.90
C LEU A 31 0.63 -5.20 -14.99
N LEU A 32 -0.13 -6.08 -15.64
CA LEU A 32 0.23 -7.48 -15.83
C LEU A 32 1.49 -7.66 -16.68
N VAL A 33 1.66 -6.86 -17.75
CA VAL A 33 2.85 -6.85 -18.61
C VAL A 33 4.05 -6.34 -17.84
N THR A 34 3.90 -5.30 -17.03
CA THR A 34 4.97 -4.80 -16.15
C THR A 34 5.40 -5.87 -15.15
N LEU A 35 4.43 -6.53 -14.52
CA LEU A 35 4.70 -7.65 -13.60
C LEU A 35 5.35 -8.84 -14.30
N LEU A 36 4.95 -9.15 -15.54
CA LEU A 36 5.53 -10.21 -16.36
C LEU A 36 6.97 -9.87 -16.78
N ALA A 37 7.23 -8.63 -17.19
CA ALA A 37 8.56 -8.15 -17.54
C ALA A 37 9.51 -8.22 -16.33
N ILE A 38 9.02 -7.82 -15.15
CA ILE A 38 9.74 -7.96 -13.88
C ILE A 38 10.00 -9.45 -13.58
N ASN A 39 9.02 -10.33 -13.78
CA ASN A 39 9.15 -11.78 -13.57
C ASN A 39 10.21 -12.41 -14.50
N ILE A 40 10.25 -12.03 -15.78
CA ILE A 40 11.25 -12.53 -16.74
C ILE A 40 12.66 -12.09 -16.32
N THR A 41 12.84 -10.81 -15.94
CA THR A 41 14.13 -10.29 -15.45
C THR A 41 14.57 -10.99 -14.15
N GLN A 42 13.64 -11.30 -13.26
CA GLN A 42 13.92 -12.08 -12.04
C GLN A 42 14.32 -13.53 -12.33
N ASN A 43 13.66 -14.21 -13.26
CA ASN A 43 14.03 -15.58 -13.64
C ASN A 43 15.48 -15.66 -14.16
N LEU A 44 15.93 -14.63 -14.88
CA LEU A 44 17.33 -14.50 -15.30
C LEU A 44 18.27 -14.27 -14.09
N ASN A 45 17.89 -13.42 -13.13
CA ASN A 45 18.68 -13.17 -11.92
C ASN A 45 18.70 -14.37 -10.94
N ILE A 46 17.64 -15.17 -10.88
CA ILE A 46 17.54 -16.39 -10.06
C ILE A 46 18.42 -17.51 -10.64
N GLN A 47 18.57 -17.60 -11.97
CA GLN A 47 19.52 -18.55 -12.57
C GLN A 47 20.97 -18.24 -12.21
N ILE A 48 21.30 -16.98 -11.93
CA ILE A 48 22.65 -16.52 -11.55
C ILE A 48 22.92 -16.72 -10.03
N ASN A 49 21.89 -16.68 -9.17
CA ASN A 49 22.02 -16.80 -7.70
C ASN A 49 21.45 -18.12 -7.13
N ARG A 50 21.77 -19.25 -7.76
CA ARG A 50 21.28 -20.60 -7.43
C ARG A 50 21.56 -21.12 -6.01
N SER A 51 22.33 -20.41 -5.16
CA SER A 51 22.72 -20.88 -3.83
C SER A 51 21.97 -20.24 -2.65
N LYS A 52 21.07 -19.26 -2.86
CA LYS A 52 20.30 -18.62 -1.76
C LYS A 52 18.81 -18.98 -1.69
N PHE A 53 18.29 -19.72 -2.68
CA PHE A 53 16.86 -20.02 -2.80
C PHE A 53 16.64 -21.49 -3.21
N SER A 54 16.93 -22.43 -2.31
CA SER A 54 16.57 -23.84 -2.49
C SER A 54 15.25 -24.13 -1.79
N GLY A 55 14.14 -23.92 -2.49
CA GLY A 55 12.81 -24.17 -1.95
C GLY A 55 11.66 -24.09 -2.95
N GLY A 56 11.83 -24.58 -4.18
CA GLY A 56 10.73 -24.74 -5.14
C GLY A 56 10.12 -23.43 -5.65
N VAL A 57 9.22 -23.54 -6.63
CA VAL A 57 8.49 -22.46 -7.31
C VAL A 57 8.09 -21.36 -6.31
N MET A 58 8.76 -20.21 -6.44
CA MET A 58 9.14 -19.30 -5.34
C MET A 58 7.95 -18.68 -4.61
N ARG A 59 7.89 -18.77 -3.27
CA ARG A 59 6.92 -18.02 -2.45
C ARG A 59 7.06 -16.51 -2.69
N PRO A 60 5.97 -15.73 -2.69
CA PRO A 60 6.07 -14.28 -2.79
C PRO A 60 6.76 -13.72 -1.55
N SER A 61 7.48 -12.60 -1.72
CA SER A 61 8.23 -11.95 -0.66
C SER A 61 7.91 -10.48 -0.56
N LEU A 62 7.54 -10.01 0.64
CA LEU A 62 7.34 -8.60 0.92
C LEU A 62 8.57 -8.07 1.65
N HIS A 63 9.33 -7.19 1.00
CA HIS A 63 10.46 -6.54 1.65
C HIS A 63 9.98 -5.28 2.35
N LEU A 64 10.10 -5.28 3.67
CA LEU A 64 9.51 -4.25 4.52
C LEU A 64 10.43 -3.94 5.69
N GLU A 65 10.58 -2.65 5.97
CA GLU A 65 11.33 -2.16 7.12
C GLU A 65 10.60 -1.03 7.81
N CYS A 66 10.63 -1.00 9.13
CA CYS A 66 10.10 0.10 9.92
C CYS A 66 11.25 0.94 10.50
N THR A 67 11.12 2.26 10.46
CA THR A 67 12.01 3.20 11.16
C THR A 67 11.22 4.17 12.02
N VAL A 68 11.92 4.82 12.96
CA VAL A 68 11.36 5.87 13.82
C VAL A 68 12.14 7.16 13.56
N PRO A 69 11.86 7.88 12.46
CA PRO A 69 12.54 9.12 12.17
C PRO A 69 12.11 10.26 13.10
N ASP A 70 13.08 11.09 13.42
CA ASP A 70 12.92 12.37 14.09
C ASP A 70 13.22 13.47 13.08
N PHE A 71 12.14 13.99 12.48
CA PHE A 71 12.23 15.08 11.50
C PHE A 71 12.75 16.39 12.10
N GLY A 72 12.87 16.51 13.43
CA GLY A 72 13.54 17.65 14.06
C GLY A 72 15.05 17.69 13.78
N LYS A 73 15.64 16.56 13.38
CA LYS A 73 17.06 16.45 13.03
C LYS A 73 17.35 16.73 11.56
N THR A 74 16.31 16.89 10.73
CA THR A 74 16.50 17.26 9.32
C THR A 74 16.68 18.77 9.21
N THR A 75 17.58 19.15 8.33
CA THR A 75 17.87 20.51 7.88
C THR A 75 17.43 20.74 6.44
N SER A 76 17.26 19.67 5.64
CA SER A 76 16.84 19.73 4.24
C SER A 76 15.56 20.57 4.00
N PRO A 77 15.56 21.48 3.01
CA PRO A 77 14.35 22.18 2.57
C PRO A 77 13.25 21.24 2.05
N GLU A 78 13.63 20.10 1.47
CA GLU A 78 12.69 19.11 0.91
C GLU A 78 11.83 18.45 1.99
N LEU A 79 12.32 18.37 3.23
CA LEU A 79 11.61 17.81 4.38
C LEU A 79 11.09 18.90 5.33
N ALA A 80 10.99 20.15 4.86
CA ALA A 80 10.57 21.26 5.70
C ALA A 80 9.14 21.09 6.22
N LEU A 81 8.24 20.52 5.40
CA LEU A 81 6.87 20.25 5.80
C LEU A 81 6.81 19.12 6.84
N GLU A 82 7.49 18.01 6.60
CA GLU A 82 7.58 16.88 7.52
C GLU A 82 8.14 17.32 8.87
N ARG A 83 9.18 18.16 8.87
CA ARG A 83 9.71 18.79 10.07
C ARG A 83 8.66 19.67 10.76
N ALA A 84 7.92 20.48 10.02
CA ALA A 84 6.87 21.32 10.61
C ALA A 84 5.74 20.49 11.25
N LEU A 85 5.44 19.30 10.70
CA LEU A 85 4.34 18.44 11.15
C LEU A 85 4.75 17.45 12.26
N TYR A 86 5.97 16.92 12.20
CA TYR A 86 6.40 15.74 12.96
C TYR A 86 7.67 15.94 13.81
N ALA A 87 8.35 17.09 13.77
CA ALA A 87 9.54 17.29 14.59
C ALA A 87 9.27 17.07 16.09
N GLY A 88 10.08 16.21 16.72
CA GLY A 88 9.94 15.85 18.14
C GLY A 88 8.65 15.09 18.48
N ARG A 89 7.95 14.51 17.49
CA ARG A 89 6.71 13.76 17.68
C ARG A 89 6.87 12.28 17.30
N PRO A 90 6.06 11.38 17.86
CA PRO A 90 6.04 9.97 17.45
C PRO A 90 5.76 9.82 15.95
N TYR A 91 6.62 9.10 15.25
CA TYR A 91 6.42 8.79 13.84
C TYR A 91 7.04 7.45 13.49
N VAL A 92 6.22 6.52 13.00
CA VAL A 92 6.68 5.25 12.42
C VAL A 92 6.60 5.35 10.90
N ALA A 93 7.75 5.19 10.24
CA ALA A 93 7.84 5.06 8.79
C ALA A 93 7.92 3.58 8.42
N VAL A 94 7.22 3.19 7.36
CA VAL A 94 7.27 1.87 6.74
C VAL A 94 7.85 2.02 5.34
N HIS A 95 8.89 1.26 5.06
CA HIS A 95 9.62 1.30 3.80
C HIS A 95 9.39 0.01 3.04
N LEU A 96 8.79 0.13 1.86
CA LEU A 96 8.56 -0.98 0.94
C LEU A 96 9.55 -0.90 -0.21
N PHE A 97 10.09 -2.03 -0.64
CA PHE A 97 10.95 -2.05 -1.82
C PHE A 97 10.90 -3.39 -2.54
N SER A 98 11.35 -3.41 -3.79
CA SER A 98 11.58 -4.64 -4.54
C SER A 98 13.08 -4.80 -4.81
N PRO A 99 13.73 -5.89 -4.38
CA PRO A 99 15.13 -6.15 -4.73
C PRO A 99 15.35 -6.29 -6.24
N SER A 100 14.29 -6.52 -7.01
CA SER A 100 14.38 -6.72 -8.46
C SER A 100 14.59 -5.44 -9.24
N LEU A 101 14.35 -4.30 -8.58
CA LEU A 101 14.56 -2.96 -9.10
C LEU A 101 15.78 -2.30 -8.41
N ALA A 102 16.53 -3.08 -7.62
CA ALA A 102 17.79 -2.65 -7.04
C ALA A 102 18.85 -2.46 -8.13
N MET A 103 18.95 -1.25 -8.69
CA MET A 103 20.08 -0.87 -9.54
C MET A 103 21.33 -0.61 -8.71
N ILE A 104 21.95 -1.65 -8.13
CA ILE A 104 23.21 -1.49 -7.40
C ILE A 104 24.13 -2.68 -7.64
N ALA A 105 25.38 -2.38 -8.00
CA ALA A 105 26.50 -3.30 -7.98
C ALA A 105 26.71 -3.83 -6.55
N THR A 106 26.12 -4.97 -6.23
CA THR A 106 26.28 -5.63 -4.93
C THR A 106 27.36 -6.70 -5.00
N ASP A 107 28.38 -6.56 -4.15
CA ASP A 107 29.41 -7.57 -3.92
C ASP A 107 28.83 -8.63 -2.95
N VAL A 108 28.40 -9.77 -3.49
CA VAL A 108 27.79 -10.84 -2.70
C VAL A 108 28.91 -11.65 -2.02
N ARG A 109 29.27 -11.30 -0.78
CA ARG A 109 30.12 -12.18 0.03
C ARG A 109 29.31 -13.36 0.57
N GLU A 110 29.89 -14.54 0.39
CA GLU A 110 29.42 -15.87 0.75
C GLU A 110 28.45 -15.88 1.97
N GLY A 111 27.18 -16.20 1.72
CA GLY A 111 26.20 -16.49 2.78
C GLY A 111 25.62 -15.30 3.54
N GLY A 112 26.03 -14.06 3.27
CA GLY A 112 25.46 -12.87 3.93
C GLY A 112 24.11 -12.41 3.34
N THR A 113 23.25 -11.84 4.20
CA THR A 113 22.13 -10.97 3.81
C THR A 113 22.62 -9.91 2.83
N VAL A 114 21.79 -9.48 1.86
CA VAL A 114 22.13 -8.35 0.98
C VAL A 114 22.32 -7.12 1.88
N ALA A 115 23.58 -6.80 2.18
CA ALA A 115 23.95 -5.59 2.89
C ALA A 115 24.22 -4.54 1.81
N LEU A 116 23.34 -3.56 1.72
CA LEU A 116 23.66 -2.32 1.04
C LEU A 116 24.86 -1.68 1.75
N GLY A 117 25.81 -1.16 0.97
CA GLY A 117 26.85 -0.30 1.54
C GLY A 117 26.21 0.87 2.29
N ALA A 118 26.93 1.45 3.25
CA ALA A 118 26.40 2.53 4.10
C ALA A 118 25.80 3.71 3.30
N ASP A 119 26.19 3.90 2.04
CA ASP A 119 25.72 4.99 1.18
C ASP A 119 24.87 4.52 -0.01
N GLN A 120 24.34 3.30 0.04
CA GLN A 120 23.53 2.73 -1.03
C GLN A 120 22.04 2.71 -0.66
N THR A 121 21.20 3.23 -1.55
CA THR A 121 19.73 3.20 -1.46
C THR A 121 19.15 2.39 -2.61
N PHE A 122 18.03 1.69 -2.38
CA PHE A 122 17.32 1.06 -3.49
C PHE A 122 16.71 2.16 -4.36
N ALA A 123 16.97 2.13 -5.66
CA ALA A 123 16.18 2.91 -6.60
C ALA A 123 14.72 2.40 -6.50
N GLN A 124 13.76 3.31 -6.34
CA GLN A 124 12.32 2.99 -6.25
C GLN A 124 11.86 2.32 -4.94
N GLN A 125 12.42 2.75 -3.81
CA GLN A 125 11.83 2.50 -2.48
C GLN A 125 10.57 3.35 -2.31
N HIS A 126 9.49 2.75 -1.81
CA HIS A 126 8.24 3.43 -1.49
C HIS A 126 8.13 3.63 0.02
N ASP A 127 8.19 4.90 0.45
CA ASP A 127 8.20 5.29 1.85
C ASP A 127 6.82 5.75 2.29
N LEU A 128 6.25 5.05 3.26
CA LEU A 128 4.90 5.27 3.76
C LEU A 128 4.94 5.64 5.24
N PRO A 129 4.15 6.64 5.69
CA PRO A 129 3.70 6.70 7.06
C PRO A 129 2.98 5.39 7.44
N LEU A 130 3.14 4.92 8.67
CA LEU A 130 2.46 3.71 9.19
C LEU A 130 0.96 3.69 8.85
N TYR A 131 0.23 4.78 9.06
CA TYR A 131 -1.20 4.83 8.76
C TYR A 131 -1.52 4.60 7.26
N GLN A 132 -0.68 5.11 6.35
CA GLN A 132 -0.85 4.84 4.92
C GLN A 132 -0.50 3.39 4.57
N PHE A 133 0.48 2.80 5.25
CA PHE A 133 0.73 1.37 5.10
C PHE A 133 -0.44 0.52 5.62
N MET A 134 -1.10 0.92 6.71
CA MET A 134 -2.31 0.25 7.21
C MET A 134 -3.46 0.33 6.20
N GLN A 135 -3.62 1.48 5.54
CA GLN A 135 -4.58 1.67 4.45
C GLN A 135 -4.32 0.70 3.28
N LEU A 136 -3.05 0.56 2.88
CA LEU A 136 -2.61 -0.35 1.82
C LEU A 136 -2.81 -1.82 2.22
N ALA A 137 -2.37 -2.19 3.43
CA ALA A 137 -2.32 -3.57 3.91
C ALA A 137 -3.70 -4.26 3.90
N SER A 138 -4.79 -3.50 4.04
CA SER A 138 -6.15 -4.01 3.91
C SER A 138 -6.46 -4.64 2.55
N GLY A 139 -5.78 -4.20 1.48
CA GLY A 139 -5.93 -4.76 0.12
C GLY A 139 -5.04 -5.97 -0.15
N ILE A 140 -4.32 -6.49 0.84
CA ILE A 140 -3.36 -7.57 0.68
C ILE A 140 -3.75 -8.72 1.61
N ASP A 141 -4.06 -9.87 1.03
CA ASP A 141 -4.14 -11.15 1.74
C ASP A 141 -2.77 -11.85 1.62
N PRO A 142 -2.00 -12.00 2.71
CA PRO A 142 -0.70 -12.66 2.68
C PRO A 142 -0.82 -14.14 2.26
N GLY A 143 -2.01 -14.72 2.36
CA GLY A 143 -2.26 -16.14 2.15
C GLY A 143 -1.72 -16.97 3.31
N SER A 144 -2.39 -18.08 3.59
CA SER A 144 -1.99 -19.02 4.62
C SER A 144 -2.16 -20.48 4.18
N PHE A 145 -1.46 -21.38 4.86
CA PHE A 145 -1.65 -22.82 4.74
C PHE A 145 -1.44 -23.50 6.10
N ASN A 146 -2.04 -24.67 6.27
CA ASN A 146 -1.85 -25.47 7.47
C ASN A 146 -0.55 -26.27 7.39
N ALA A 147 0.22 -26.21 8.46
CA ALA A 147 1.55 -26.76 8.57
C ALA A 147 1.79 -27.25 10.02
N ASP A 148 1.94 -28.56 10.21
CA ASP A 148 2.10 -29.17 11.55
C ASP A 148 0.99 -28.75 12.52
N ASP A 149 -0.25 -28.81 12.04
CA ASP A 149 -1.48 -28.37 12.74
C ASP A 149 -1.49 -26.89 13.15
N ARG A 150 -0.68 -26.06 12.47
CA ARG A 150 -0.63 -24.61 12.69
C ARG A 150 -0.76 -23.84 11.38
N GLU A 151 -1.46 -22.72 11.42
CA GLU A 151 -1.56 -21.82 10.29
C GLU A 151 -0.21 -21.14 10.04
N THR A 152 0.23 -21.10 8.79
CA THR A 152 1.53 -20.57 8.38
C THR A 152 1.36 -19.63 7.19
N ALA A 153 1.97 -18.44 7.27
CA ALA A 153 1.93 -17.45 6.22
C ALA A 153 2.56 -17.99 4.93
N LEU A 154 1.96 -17.67 3.78
CA LEU A 154 2.52 -17.94 2.46
C LEU A 154 3.46 -16.81 2.01
N LEU A 155 3.05 -15.56 2.17
CA LEU A 155 3.92 -14.41 1.95
C LEU A 155 5.10 -14.44 2.94
N LEU A 156 6.31 -14.24 2.44
CA LEU A 156 7.51 -14.18 3.27
C LEU A 156 7.90 -12.71 3.54
N PRO A 157 7.82 -12.22 4.78
CA PRO A 157 8.37 -10.92 5.10
C PRO A 157 9.89 -10.99 5.10
N SER A 158 10.52 -10.11 4.33
CA SER A 158 11.97 -9.96 4.27
C SER A 158 12.36 -8.64 4.94
N ILE A 159 12.79 -8.73 6.18
CA ILE A 159 13.20 -7.59 7.00
C ILE A 159 14.73 -7.51 6.93
N LEU A 160 15.27 -6.47 6.29
CA LEU A 160 16.70 -6.21 6.32
C LEU A 160 17.03 -5.25 7.47
N ASN A 161 18.27 -5.30 7.94
CA ASN A 161 18.80 -4.35 8.92
C ASN A 161 19.49 -3.19 8.18
N LYS A 162 18.74 -2.45 7.36
CA LYS A 162 19.26 -1.33 6.59
C LYS A 162 19.19 -0.03 7.40
N GLN A 163 20.04 0.92 7.04
CA GLN A 163 19.96 2.29 7.49
C GLN A 163 19.24 3.14 6.43
N MET A 164 18.23 3.90 6.84
CA MET A 164 17.54 4.87 5.99
C MET A 164 18.21 6.24 6.12
N VAL A 165 18.43 6.88 4.99
CA VAL A 165 19.12 8.18 4.88
C VAL A 165 18.10 9.21 4.43
N TYR A 166 17.79 10.17 5.31
CA TYR A 166 16.83 11.25 5.02
C TYR A 166 17.49 12.50 4.44
N GLU A 167 18.83 12.59 4.51
CA GLU A 167 19.61 13.67 3.90
C GLU A 167 20.82 13.12 3.14
N PRO A 168 20.61 12.50 1.97
CA PRO A 168 21.68 11.79 1.25
C PRO A 168 22.82 12.71 0.79
N ASN A 169 22.53 13.99 0.55
CA ASN A 169 23.49 14.97 0.02
C ASN A 169 24.37 15.65 1.08
N SER A 170 24.28 15.23 2.35
CA SER A 170 25.05 15.79 3.46
C SER A 170 26.05 14.78 4.01
N ALA A 171 27.31 15.17 4.17
CA ALA A 171 28.40 14.32 4.69
C ALA A 171 28.15 13.80 6.13
N ARG A 172 27.17 14.39 6.84
CA ARG A 172 26.63 13.92 8.13
C ARG A 172 25.10 13.93 8.13
N GLY A 173 24.51 13.65 6.96
CA GLY A 173 23.06 13.69 6.78
C GLY A 173 22.34 12.83 7.79
N TYR A 174 21.12 13.24 8.15
CA TYR A 174 20.31 12.50 9.11
C TYR A 174 20.01 11.07 8.64
N ARG A 175 20.25 10.10 9.53
CA ARG A 175 20.11 8.66 9.26
C ARG A 175 19.43 7.94 10.41
N VAL A 176 18.68 6.89 10.09
CA VAL A 176 17.90 6.10 11.05
C VAL A 176 18.07 4.62 10.73
N ASN A 177 18.33 3.80 11.75
CA ASN A 177 18.41 2.36 11.56
C ASN A 177 17.00 1.75 11.55
N ALA A 178 16.77 0.78 10.67
CA ALA A 178 15.58 -0.04 10.72
C ALA A 178 15.44 -0.75 12.07
N ASN A 179 14.23 -0.78 12.61
CA ASN A 179 13.91 -1.46 13.86
C ASN A 179 13.18 -2.77 13.53
N ARG A 180 13.93 -3.87 13.58
CA ARG A 180 13.41 -5.20 13.25
C ARG A 180 12.30 -5.67 14.20
N ALA A 181 12.34 -5.30 15.48
CA ALA A 181 11.29 -5.67 16.43
C ALA A 181 9.99 -4.96 16.04
N LEU A 182 10.06 -3.64 15.88
CA LEU A 182 8.95 -2.82 15.42
C LEU A 182 8.36 -3.34 14.09
N THR A 183 9.20 -3.71 13.13
CA THR A 183 8.73 -4.30 11.87
C THR A 183 7.88 -5.56 12.09
N LYS A 184 8.31 -6.45 12.99
CA LYS A 184 7.55 -7.66 13.30
C LYS A 184 6.23 -7.34 14.00
N ASP A 185 6.26 -6.38 14.93
CA ASP A 185 5.07 -5.96 15.65
C ASP A 185 4.04 -5.35 14.68
N VAL A 186 4.47 -4.52 13.72
CA VAL A 186 3.60 -3.99 12.65
C VAL A 186 3.00 -5.14 11.81
N LEU A 187 3.81 -6.13 11.42
CA LEU A 187 3.32 -7.26 10.63
C LEU A 187 2.30 -8.11 11.40
N ALA A 188 2.57 -8.40 12.67
CA ALA A 188 1.67 -9.17 13.53
C ALA A 188 0.35 -8.43 13.79
N LEU A 189 0.42 -7.10 14.00
CA LEU A 189 -0.76 -6.26 14.16
C LEU A 189 -1.69 -6.29 12.94
N LEU A 190 -1.13 -6.26 11.73
CA LEU A 190 -1.92 -6.19 10.49
C LEU A 190 -2.34 -7.57 9.99
N TRP A 191 -1.49 -8.58 10.19
CA TRP A 191 -1.73 -9.94 9.78
C TRP A 191 -1.37 -10.88 10.96
N PRO A 192 -2.37 -11.30 11.76
CA PRO A 192 -2.15 -12.09 12.98
C PRO A 192 -1.34 -13.38 12.77
N ILE A 193 -1.32 -13.91 11.55
CA ILE A 193 -0.49 -15.05 11.15
C ILE A 193 1.02 -14.86 11.40
N TYR A 194 1.49 -13.61 11.54
CA TYR A 194 2.88 -13.30 11.87
C TYR A 194 3.16 -13.14 13.37
N GLU A 195 2.18 -13.33 14.27
CA GLU A 195 2.42 -13.34 15.73
C GLU A 195 3.34 -14.51 16.13
N GLN A 196 3.19 -15.67 15.47
CA GLN A 196 4.01 -16.86 15.70
C GLN A 196 4.49 -17.45 14.37
N PRO A 197 5.40 -16.77 13.67
CA PRO A 197 5.70 -17.12 12.29
C PRO A 197 6.50 -18.43 12.24
N ILE A 198 5.92 -19.45 11.62
CA ILE A 198 6.62 -20.70 11.32
C ILE A 198 7.01 -20.67 9.84
N PHE A 199 8.31 -20.72 9.55
CA PHE A 199 8.81 -20.76 8.17
C PHE A 199 9.33 -22.17 7.85
N ALA A 200 8.44 -23.17 7.93
CA ALA A 200 8.83 -24.55 7.72
C ALA A 200 9.35 -24.79 6.28
N ARG A 201 10.38 -25.64 6.14
CA ARG A 201 10.89 -26.12 4.84
C ARG A 201 9.94 -27.20 4.32
N ARG A 202 9.24 -26.98 3.20
CA ARG A 202 8.11 -27.86 2.79
C ARG A 202 8.06 -28.25 1.32
N ARG A 203 7.22 -29.26 1.03
CA ARG A 203 7.00 -29.85 -0.30
C ARG A 203 6.12 -28.93 -1.17
N PRO A 204 6.37 -28.82 -2.48
CA PRO A 204 5.60 -27.96 -3.39
C PRO A 204 4.07 -28.18 -3.36
N GLU A 205 3.61 -29.40 -3.10
CA GLU A 205 2.20 -29.79 -3.05
C GLU A 205 1.40 -29.06 -1.96
N GLU A 206 2.07 -28.66 -0.88
CA GLU A 206 1.43 -27.95 0.25
C GLU A 206 1.08 -26.50 -0.10
N TYR A 207 1.73 -25.93 -1.12
CA TYR A 207 1.42 -24.59 -1.64
C TYR A 207 0.30 -24.60 -2.68
N ALA A 208 -0.15 -25.77 -3.15
CA ALA A 208 -1.02 -25.88 -4.33
C ALA A 208 -2.33 -25.10 -4.19
N LYS A 209 -2.84 -24.94 -2.97
CA LYS A 209 -4.12 -24.28 -2.67
C LYS A 209 -4.01 -22.87 -2.07
N SER A 210 -2.81 -22.44 -1.70
CA SER A 210 -2.62 -21.17 -1.01
C SER A 210 -2.10 -20.11 -1.96
N ARG A 211 -2.65 -18.92 -1.87
CA ARG A 211 -2.31 -17.79 -2.73
C ARG A 211 -2.21 -16.54 -1.89
N THR A 212 -1.23 -15.70 -2.20
CA THR A 212 -1.19 -14.32 -1.76
C THR A 212 -2.04 -13.52 -2.74
N ARG A 213 -2.98 -12.73 -2.24
CA ARG A 213 -3.93 -12.00 -3.10
C ARG A 213 -3.75 -10.50 -2.93
N LEU A 214 -3.79 -9.81 -4.06
CA LEU A 214 -3.84 -8.36 -4.13
C LEU A 214 -5.21 -7.98 -4.71
N TYR A 215 -6.01 -7.32 -3.90
CA TYR A 215 -7.34 -6.87 -4.30
C TYR A 215 -7.26 -5.48 -4.89
N VAL A 216 -7.68 -5.36 -6.15
CA VAL A 216 -7.50 -4.15 -6.95
C VAL A 216 -8.84 -3.66 -7.45
N GLU A 217 -9.11 -2.38 -7.25
CA GLU A 217 -10.15 -1.63 -7.96
C GLU A 217 -9.52 -0.59 -8.89
N THR A 218 -10.30 -0.11 -9.85
CA THR A 218 -9.94 1.07 -10.66
C THR A 218 -10.84 2.24 -10.30
N GLN A 219 -10.34 3.46 -10.49
CA GLN A 219 -11.15 4.67 -10.38
C GLN A 219 -10.78 5.62 -11.51
N THR A 220 -11.78 6.17 -12.16
CA THR A 220 -11.62 7.29 -13.10
C THR A 220 -12.18 8.56 -12.46
N VAL A 221 -11.41 9.64 -12.50
CA VAL A 221 -11.79 10.95 -11.98
C VAL A 221 -11.66 11.98 -13.09
N GLU A 222 -12.79 12.53 -13.53
CA GLU A 222 -12.80 13.65 -14.47
C GLU A 222 -12.23 14.91 -13.81
N GLN A 223 -11.29 15.54 -14.50
CA GLN A 223 -10.75 16.84 -14.15
C GLN A 223 -11.61 17.97 -14.73
N GLU A 224 -11.51 19.17 -14.14
CA GLU A 224 -12.20 20.38 -14.61
C GLU A 224 -11.85 20.78 -16.06
N ASN A 225 -10.73 20.30 -16.59
CA ASN A 225 -10.28 20.56 -17.96
C ASN A 225 -10.79 19.53 -18.99
N GLY A 226 -11.59 18.55 -18.56
CA GLY A 226 -12.10 17.45 -19.39
C GLY A 226 -11.13 16.29 -19.61
N ASN A 227 -9.98 16.28 -18.94
CA ASN A 227 -9.09 15.11 -18.89
C ASN A 227 -9.52 14.15 -17.79
N GLU A 228 -9.17 12.89 -17.93
CA GLU A 228 -9.42 11.86 -16.93
C GLU A 228 -8.13 11.49 -16.19
N ASP A 229 -8.21 11.43 -14.87
CA ASP A 229 -7.21 10.81 -14.03
C ASP A 229 -7.63 9.39 -13.69
N HIS A 230 -6.77 8.43 -14.01
CA HIS A 230 -7.01 7.01 -13.70
C HIS A 230 -6.19 6.59 -12.48
N TYR A 231 -6.81 5.80 -11.61
CA TYR A 231 -6.20 5.30 -10.39
C TYR A 231 -6.35 3.78 -10.28
N ILE A 232 -5.33 3.15 -9.73
CA ILE A 232 -5.37 1.79 -9.19
C ILE A 232 -5.56 1.91 -7.68
N VAL A 233 -6.56 1.24 -7.12
CA VAL A 233 -6.86 1.27 -5.69
C VAL A 233 -6.59 -0.11 -5.07
N ILE A 234 -5.72 -0.15 -4.06
CA ILE A 234 -5.41 -1.35 -3.26
C ILE A 234 -5.72 -1.03 -1.80
N GLY A 235 -6.69 -1.75 -1.21
CA GLY A 235 -7.19 -1.41 0.12
C GLY A 235 -7.83 -0.02 0.09
N HIS A 236 -7.27 0.96 0.82
CA HIS A 236 -7.66 2.37 0.67
C HIS A 236 -6.63 3.23 -0.06
N SER A 237 -5.52 2.67 -0.49
CA SER A 237 -4.46 3.41 -1.16
C SER A 237 -4.75 3.52 -2.65
N ALA A 238 -4.84 4.76 -3.14
CA ALA A 238 -5.04 5.06 -4.56
C ALA A 238 -3.73 5.53 -5.21
N TYR A 239 -3.39 4.94 -6.34
CA TYR A 239 -2.18 5.20 -7.11
C TYR A 239 -2.57 5.72 -8.49
N LYS A 240 -2.24 6.97 -8.79
CA LYS A 240 -2.51 7.60 -10.09
C LYS A 240 -1.64 6.97 -11.18
N VAL A 241 -2.21 6.62 -12.33
CA VAL A 241 -1.49 6.01 -13.47
C VAL A 241 -1.51 6.99 -14.65
N PRO A 242 -0.40 7.19 -15.39
CA PRO A 242 0.87 6.44 -15.32
C PRO A 242 1.85 6.89 -14.24
N ASP A 243 1.60 8.01 -13.54
CA ASP A 243 2.53 8.64 -12.59
C ASP A 243 3.15 7.66 -11.57
N ALA A 244 2.35 6.79 -10.96
CA ALA A 244 2.77 5.82 -9.95
C ALA A 244 3.63 4.66 -10.50
N LEU A 245 3.58 4.44 -11.82
CA LEU A 245 4.48 3.51 -12.50
C LEU A 245 5.82 4.20 -12.79
N ASP A 246 5.77 5.46 -13.22
CA ASP A 246 6.94 6.24 -13.61
C ASP A 246 7.80 6.63 -12.39
N ASP A 247 7.17 7.01 -11.28
CA ASP A 247 7.86 7.39 -10.05
C ASP A 247 8.28 6.18 -9.18
N GLY A 248 7.80 4.97 -9.53
CA GLY A 248 8.09 3.74 -8.82
C GLY A 248 7.29 3.51 -7.54
N SER A 249 6.21 4.25 -7.29
CA SER A 249 5.33 4.05 -6.12
C SER A 249 4.70 2.65 -6.08
N LEU A 250 4.57 2.00 -7.24
CA LEU A 250 4.12 0.61 -7.37
C LEU A 250 5.27 -0.42 -7.51
N ALA A 251 6.53 0.00 -7.46
CA ALA A 251 7.71 -0.86 -7.66
C ALA A 251 7.77 -2.04 -6.67
N TRP A 252 7.28 -1.84 -5.44
CA TRP A 252 7.24 -2.87 -4.39
C TRP A 252 6.37 -4.08 -4.77
N LEU A 253 5.41 -3.93 -5.69
CA LEU A 253 4.62 -5.05 -6.22
C LEU A 253 5.51 -6.09 -6.91
N GLY A 254 6.70 -5.72 -7.37
CA GLY A 254 7.70 -6.66 -7.87
C GLY A 254 8.18 -7.68 -6.83
N GLY A 255 7.90 -7.51 -5.52
CA GLY A 255 8.13 -8.56 -4.51
C GLY A 255 7.11 -9.70 -4.56
N PHE A 256 5.94 -9.45 -5.17
CA PHE A 256 4.84 -10.41 -5.29
C PHE A 256 4.88 -11.20 -6.61
N SER A 257 5.94 -11.07 -7.41
CA SER A 257 6.11 -11.81 -8.67
C SER A 257 6.41 -13.29 -8.42
N SER A 258 5.37 -14.01 -8.04
CA SER A 258 5.34 -15.45 -7.79
C SER A 258 4.16 -16.06 -8.54
N GLY A 259 4.29 -17.32 -8.98
CA GLY A 259 3.13 -18.09 -9.47
C GLY A 259 2.09 -18.41 -8.39
N LEU A 260 2.35 -18.02 -7.14
CA LEU A 260 1.44 -18.15 -6.00
C LEU A 260 0.80 -16.81 -5.60
N THR A 261 0.96 -15.78 -6.42
CA THR A 261 0.28 -14.49 -6.26
C THR A 261 -0.88 -14.40 -7.25
N GLU A 262 -2.03 -13.92 -6.77
CA GLU A 262 -3.18 -13.59 -7.58
C GLU A 262 -3.49 -12.09 -7.45
N ILE A 263 -3.79 -11.44 -8.58
CA ILE A 263 -4.39 -10.11 -8.59
C ILE A 263 -5.88 -10.31 -8.85
N ILE A 264 -6.70 -9.89 -7.89
CA ILE A 264 -8.14 -10.02 -7.94
C ILE A 264 -8.71 -8.65 -8.25
N PHE A 265 -9.30 -8.51 -9.44
CA PHE A 265 -9.96 -7.29 -9.85
C PHE A 265 -11.39 -7.26 -9.31
N LEU A 266 -11.70 -6.24 -8.52
CA LEU A 266 -13.02 -6.04 -7.89
C LEU A 266 -13.94 -5.12 -8.70
N GLY A 267 -13.49 -4.68 -9.89
CA GLY A 267 -14.22 -3.74 -10.73
C GLY A 267 -13.86 -2.28 -10.45
N GLU A 268 -14.57 -1.39 -11.14
CA GLU A 268 -14.45 0.05 -10.96
C GLU A 268 -15.14 0.50 -9.67
N THR A 269 -14.54 1.46 -8.98
CA THR A 269 -15.12 2.15 -7.82
C THR A 269 -15.74 3.47 -8.26
N TRP A 270 -16.83 3.85 -7.60
CA TRP A 270 -17.53 5.10 -7.85
C TRP A 270 -17.86 5.77 -6.52
N SER A 271 -18.04 7.09 -6.56
CA SER A 271 -18.45 7.86 -5.38
C SER A 271 -19.42 8.97 -5.78
N THR A 272 -20.37 9.25 -4.90
CA THR A 272 -21.29 10.38 -5.00
C THR A 272 -21.14 11.24 -3.75
N PRO A 273 -20.22 12.23 -3.77
CA PRO A 273 -19.86 13.00 -2.57
C PRO A 273 -21.04 13.69 -1.89
N ASP A 274 -21.98 14.24 -2.67
CA ASP A 274 -23.17 14.93 -2.14
C ASP A 274 -24.09 14.00 -1.34
N LEU A 275 -24.18 12.74 -1.74
CA LEU A 275 -24.94 11.71 -1.03
C LEU A 275 -24.11 10.98 0.04
N ARG A 276 -22.81 11.30 0.15
CA ARG A 276 -21.85 10.60 1.01
C ARG A 276 -21.91 9.09 0.82
N LEU A 277 -22.00 8.67 -0.43
CA LEU A 277 -22.16 7.28 -0.85
C LEU A 277 -21.02 6.89 -1.80
N ASN A 278 -20.59 5.64 -1.73
CA ASN A 278 -19.69 5.02 -2.70
C ASN A 278 -20.02 3.53 -2.80
N LYS A 279 -19.40 2.85 -3.77
CA LYS A 279 -19.59 1.42 -4.03
C LYS A 279 -19.50 0.54 -2.78
N ARG A 280 -18.48 0.75 -1.96
CA ARG A 280 -18.22 -0.06 -0.76
C ARG A 280 -19.27 0.21 0.33
N ILE A 281 -19.65 1.47 0.53
CA ILE A 281 -20.71 1.85 1.49
C ILE A 281 -22.04 1.23 1.07
N GLU A 282 -22.42 1.35 -0.20
CA GLU A 282 -23.68 0.77 -0.70
C GLU A 282 -23.73 -0.74 -0.45
N PHE A 283 -22.64 -1.45 -0.76
CA PHE A 283 -22.53 -2.87 -0.48
C PHE A 283 -22.67 -3.19 1.02
N PHE A 284 -21.93 -2.47 1.88
CA PHE A 284 -21.99 -2.71 3.32
C PHE A 284 -23.39 -2.49 3.89
N GLU A 285 -24.15 -1.52 3.37
CA GLU A 285 -25.54 -1.31 3.78
C GLU A 285 -26.46 -2.42 3.28
N ALA A 286 -26.32 -2.83 2.02
CA ALA A 286 -27.14 -3.89 1.43
C ALA A 286 -26.96 -5.24 2.14
N GLU A 287 -25.73 -5.57 2.56
CA GLU A 287 -25.39 -6.81 3.26
C GLU A 287 -25.56 -6.71 4.80
N GLY A 288 -26.05 -5.57 5.32
CA GLY A 288 -26.35 -5.39 6.74
C GLY A 288 -25.13 -5.08 7.63
N PHE A 289 -23.98 -4.75 7.06
CA PHE A 289 -22.77 -4.29 7.77
C PHE A 289 -22.84 -2.78 8.12
N LEU A 290 -23.91 -2.35 8.79
CA LEU A 290 -24.21 -0.93 9.03
C LEU A 290 -23.07 -0.17 9.73
N SER A 291 -22.44 -0.76 10.76
CA SER A 291 -21.31 -0.12 11.45
C SER A 291 -20.07 0.05 10.58
N ALA A 292 -19.84 -0.87 9.64
CA ALA A 292 -18.75 -0.75 8.67
C ALA A 292 -19.08 0.34 7.63
N ALA A 293 -20.33 0.41 7.17
CA ALA A 293 -20.81 1.47 6.28
C ALA A 293 -20.64 2.87 6.90
N ASP A 294 -21.06 3.04 8.16
CA ASP A 294 -20.94 4.31 8.88
C ASP A 294 -19.48 4.73 9.07
N ALA A 295 -18.63 3.81 9.53
CA ALA A 295 -17.20 4.09 9.70
C ALA A 295 -16.52 4.42 8.37
N TYR A 296 -16.86 3.69 7.29
CA TYR A 296 -16.33 3.97 5.96
C TYR A 296 -16.82 5.32 5.43
N ARG A 297 -18.10 5.68 5.68
CA ARG A 297 -18.68 6.97 5.31
C ARG A 297 -18.02 8.13 6.03
N GLU A 298 -17.72 7.99 7.32
CA GLU A 298 -16.96 9.00 8.07
C GLU A 298 -15.53 9.14 7.55
N TYR A 299 -14.90 8.03 7.18
CA TYR A 299 -13.56 8.02 6.59
C TYR A 299 -13.51 8.69 5.20
N ALA A 300 -14.42 8.30 4.30
CA ALA A 300 -14.45 8.77 2.91
C ALA A 300 -15.06 10.17 2.77
N PHE A 301 -16.06 10.51 3.59
CA PHE A 301 -16.77 11.79 3.58
C PHE A 301 -16.80 12.45 4.97
N PRO A 302 -15.64 12.83 5.52
CA PRO A 302 -15.53 13.37 6.86
C PRO A 302 -16.09 14.79 7.01
N SER A 303 -16.72 15.05 8.15
CA SER A 303 -17.15 16.41 8.53
C SER A 303 -16.02 17.21 9.19
N LEU A 304 -15.85 18.47 8.80
CA LEU A 304 -14.73 19.36 9.18
C LEU A 304 -14.71 19.86 10.64
N GLN A 305 -15.35 19.18 11.59
CA GLN A 305 -15.57 19.75 12.94
C GLN A 305 -14.46 19.47 13.98
N ASN A 306 -13.29 18.94 13.60
CA ASN A 306 -12.28 18.57 14.59
C ASN A 306 -11.29 19.70 14.91
N ARG A 307 -11.46 20.35 16.07
CA ARG A 307 -10.55 21.40 16.60
C ARG A 307 -9.09 20.93 16.74
N ALA A 308 -8.84 19.64 16.95
CA ALA A 308 -7.48 19.11 17.05
C ALA A 308 -6.72 19.15 15.72
N LEU A 309 -7.44 19.19 14.58
CA LEU A 309 -6.84 19.31 13.25
C LEU A 309 -6.44 20.76 12.92
N THR A 310 -7.03 21.76 13.59
CA THR A 310 -6.82 23.18 13.27
C THR A 310 -5.34 23.57 13.22
N PRO A 311 -4.46 23.21 14.18
CA PRO A 311 -3.05 23.58 14.10
C PRO A 311 -2.29 22.91 12.95
N ILE A 312 -2.65 21.68 12.60
CA ILE A 312 -2.05 20.95 11.47
C ILE A 312 -2.52 21.57 10.15
N TYR A 313 -3.81 21.83 10.05
CA TYR A 313 -4.44 22.47 8.90
C TYR A 313 -3.82 23.84 8.61
N THR A 314 -3.67 24.69 9.63
CA THR A 314 -3.04 26.01 9.47
C THR A 314 -1.65 25.90 8.87
N LYS A 315 -0.81 24.96 9.34
CA LYS A 315 0.53 24.74 8.77
C LYS A 315 0.50 24.28 7.32
N LEU A 316 -0.48 23.45 6.93
CA LEU A 316 -0.64 22.99 5.54
C LEU A 316 -1.07 24.13 4.61
N ILE A 317 -1.97 25.01 5.07
CA ILE A 317 -2.36 26.21 4.34
C ILE A 317 -1.18 27.18 4.20
N GLU A 318 -0.41 27.41 5.26
CA GLU A 318 0.83 28.22 5.22
C GLU A 318 1.87 27.65 4.24
N ALA A 319 1.91 26.33 4.09
CA ALA A 319 2.75 25.63 3.11
C ALA A 319 2.17 25.65 1.67
N GLY A 320 1.01 26.29 1.44
CA GLY A 320 0.41 26.48 0.12
C GLY A 320 -0.53 25.37 -0.36
N TYR A 321 -0.97 24.46 0.52
CA TYR A 321 -1.92 23.42 0.12
C TYR A 321 -3.31 24.00 -0.15
N PRO A 322 -3.99 23.56 -1.23
CA PRO A 322 -5.42 23.84 -1.42
C PRO A 322 -6.24 23.28 -0.25
N ARG A 323 -7.33 23.96 0.13
CA ARG A 323 -8.13 23.61 1.33
C ARG A 323 -8.52 22.14 1.38
N GLY A 324 -9.09 21.58 0.32
CA GLY A 324 -9.51 20.18 0.30
C GLY A 324 -8.36 19.19 0.51
N ARG A 325 -7.20 19.43 -0.13
CA ARG A 325 -6.00 18.61 0.06
C ARG A 325 -5.39 18.79 1.46
N ALA A 326 -5.45 20.01 2.00
CA ALA A 326 -5.00 20.29 3.37
C ALA A 326 -5.88 19.57 4.40
N ASP A 327 -7.19 19.50 4.19
CA ASP A 327 -8.11 18.78 5.07
C ASP A 327 -7.83 17.28 5.10
N GLU A 328 -7.68 16.67 3.93
CA GLU A 328 -7.33 15.26 3.81
C GLU A 328 -5.96 14.95 4.45
N ARG A 329 -4.94 15.76 4.12
CA ARG A 329 -3.60 15.60 4.68
C ARG A 329 -3.59 15.82 6.19
N ALA A 330 -4.35 16.78 6.73
CA ALA A 330 -4.41 17.01 8.17
C ALA A 330 -4.96 15.80 8.93
N ARG A 331 -6.01 15.16 8.40
CA ARG A 331 -6.56 13.92 8.98
C ARG A 331 -5.55 12.78 8.94
N SER A 332 -4.89 12.60 7.79
CA SER A 332 -3.84 11.58 7.65
C SER A 332 -2.68 11.79 8.61
N VAL A 333 -2.22 13.04 8.78
CA VAL A 333 -1.19 13.42 9.75
C VAL A 333 -1.63 13.13 11.19
N PHE A 334 -2.87 13.47 11.54
CA PHE A 334 -3.39 13.23 12.88
C PHE A 334 -3.49 11.73 13.18
N ALA A 335 -4.07 10.96 12.27
CA ALA A 335 -4.15 9.51 12.39
C ALA A 335 -2.75 8.88 12.48
N GLN A 336 -1.81 9.33 11.64
CA GLN A 336 -0.41 8.89 11.66
C GLN A 336 0.25 9.12 13.01
N LEU A 337 0.05 10.28 13.65
CA LEU A 337 0.58 10.58 14.98
C LEU A 337 0.01 9.62 16.02
N GLN A 338 -1.32 9.44 16.03
CA GLN A 338 -1.99 8.56 16.99
C GLN A 338 -1.56 7.10 16.86
N VAL A 339 -1.53 6.55 15.63
CA VAL A 339 -1.09 5.16 15.43
C VAL A 339 0.39 4.98 15.74
N SER A 340 1.23 5.96 15.42
CA SER A 340 2.67 5.88 15.72
C SER A 340 2.93 5.93 17.22
N GLU A 341 2.24 6.79 17.97
CA GLU A 341 2.34 6.88 19.42
C GLU A 341 1.92 5.55 20.07
N ALA A 342 0.71 5.07 19.77
CA ALA A 342 0.21 3.81 20.30
C ALA A 342 1.11 2.62 19.93
N MET A 343 1.66 2.59 18.71
CA MET A 343 2.57 1.53 18.26
C MET A 343 3.88 1.52 19.05
N LEU A 344 4.43 2.70 19.36
CA LEU A 344 5.68 2.82 20.11
C LEU A 344 5.49 2.60 21.62
N GLU A 345 4.29 2.85 22.15
CA GLU A 345 3.91 2.54 23.52
C GLU A 345 3.51 1.07 23.73
N GLY A 346 3.23 0.35 22.64
CA GLY A 346 2.76 -1.05 22.67
C GLY A 346 1.27 -1.19 23.00
N ASP A 347 0.47 -0.13 22.81
CA ASP A 347 -0.99 -0.14 23.02
C ASP A 347 -1.73 -0.64 21.77
N TYR A 348 -1.56 -1.93 21.48
CA TYR A 348 -2.14 -2.58 20.29
C TYR A 348 -3.68 -2.67 20.34
N ASP A 349 -4.25 -2.69 21.54
CA ASP A 349 -5.70 -2.70 21.75
C ASP A 349 -6.34 -1.36 21.33
N LEU A 350 -5.69 -0.24 21.65
CA LEU A 350 -6.12 1.07 21.17
C LEU A 350 -6.09 1.16 19.64
N ILE A 351 -5.02 0.63 19.02
CA ILE A 351 -4.87 0.69 17.56
C ILE A 351 -5.98 -0.13 16.89
N SER A 352 -6.11 -1.40 17.26
CA SER A 352 -7.08 -2.33 16.66
C SER A 352 -8.53 -1.91 16.94
N GLY A 353 -8.81 -1.31 18.10
CA GLY A 353 -10.17 -0.92 18.48
C GLY A 353 -10.64 0.44 17.95
N LYS A 354 -9.74 1.39 17.70
CA LYS A 354 -10.14 2.79 17.39
C LYS A 354 -9.37 3.47 16.27
N LEU A 355 -8.14 3.04 15.98
CA LEU A 355 -7.27 3.75 15.03
C LEU A 355 -7.09 3.01 13.71
N PHE A 356 -7.57 1.77 13.60
CA PHE A 356 -7.60 1.04 12.35
C PHE A 356 -8.42 1.78 11.29
N PRO A 357 -7.93 1.87 10.04
CA PRO A 357 -8.75 2.31 8.92
C PRO A 357 -9.92 1.32 8.73
N PRO A 358 -11.07 1.76 8.16
CA PRO A 358 -12.32 0.99 8.21
C PRO A 358 -12.21 -0.47 7.74
N LEU A 359 -11.52 -0.73 6.63
CA LEU A 359 -11.34 -2.09 6.11
C LEU A 359 -10.57 -3.03 7.05
N LEU A 360 -9.64 -2.50 7.86
CA LEU A 360 -8.96 -3.30 8.90
C LEU A 360 -9.81 -3.40 10.16
N ALA A 361 -10.56 -2.36 10.51
CA ALA A 361 -11.44 -2.35 11.69
C ALA A 361 -12.65 -3.30 11.54
N TYR A 362 -13.12 -3.51 10.31
CA TYR A 362 -14.28 -4.34 10.00
C TYR A 362 -13.93 -5.48 9.02
N PRO A 363 -13.06 -6.43 9.43
CA PRO A 363 -12.51 -7.44 8.52
C PRO A 363 -13.58 -8.38 7.94
N ARG A 364 -14.70 -8.60 8.65
CA ARG A 364 -15.82 -9.42 8.15
C ARG A 364 -16.59 -8.73 7.02
N ALA A 365 -16.81 -7.42 7.12
CA ALA A 365 -17.48 -6.66 6.07
C ALA A 365 -16.58 -6.61 4.83
N TRP A 366 -15.28 -6.38 5.03
CA TRP A 366 -14.31 -6.42 3.94
C TRP A 366 -14.20 -7.79 3.28
N GLN A 367 -14.14 -8.89 4.06
CA GLN A 367 -14.14 -10.25 3.51
C GLN A 367 -15.42 -10.61 2.75
N ALA A 368 -16.55 -10.00 3.06
CA ALA A 368 -17.78 -10.23 2.30
C ALA A 368 -17.79 -9.48 0.96
N TYR A 369 -17.09 -8.34 0.90
CA TYR A 369 -16.99 -7.51 -0.31
C TYR A 369 -16.04 -8.09 -1.37
N ILE A 370 -14.94 -8.70 -0.92
CA ILE A 370 -13.91 -9.32 -1.77
C ILE A 370 -14.22 -10.78 -2.09
#